data_AF-A0A8B8QNS8-F1
#
_entry.id   AF-A0A8B8QNS8-F1
#
_cell.length_a   1.000
_cell.length_b   1.000
_cell.length_c   1.000
_cell.angle_alpha   90.00
_cell.angle_beta   90.00
_cell.angle_gamma   90.00
#
_symmetry.space_group_name_H-M   'P 1'
#
loop_
_entity.id
_entity.type
_entity.pdbx_description
1 polymer ?
#
loop_
_entity_poly.entity_id
_entity_poly.type
_entity_poly.pdbx_seq_one_letter_code
_entity_poly.pdbx_strand_id
1 'polypeptide(L)'
;MPTAWSAWNFLGSTENQVCLTYWLNVLQNLDQKDWPFLVTLNPSHEPQHTLLKWCTGHPIPSVAASKASLELDQIQGKRGIWFCGAYQGYGFHEDGLKAGMAAAHGVIGKSPSVLENPRHMALSLKEMGARLFVTRFLRRYITTGSVTLLEEGGTMITFEGTREICPLTVTLRIHSPQFYWKVMTQADLGVADAYINGDFSFVDKDKGLLNLFQILIANRNTDNSVSRLIKKRGWWTPMLLTAGIGSAKYFFKHVSRQNTLTQARRNISRHYDLSNELFSLFLDETMTYSCAVFKMAGEDLKAAQMRKISLLIKKARIEKTHKVLEIGCGWGSLAIEVVRQTGCKYTGITLSKEQLKYAELRVKEAGLQDRITFLLCDYRQLPSTYKYDRIISCEMIEAVGHEYMEEFFGCCESVLAKDGLLVLQFISIPDERYDEYRQSSDFIKEYIFPGGCLPSLSRITSAMASASRLCVEHLDNIGIHYYQTLQCWRKNFMEKQRKILALGFDKKFIRTWEYYFDYCAAGFKSHTLGNYQIVFSRPGNDAAFADPYASFLPSN
;
A
#
# COMPACT_ATOMS: atom_id res chain seq x y z
N MET A 1 3.01 15.61 -51.95
CA MET A 1 2.77 14.16 -51.75
C MET A 1 3.10 13.83 -50.30
N PRO A 2 2.24 13.12 -49.54
CA PRO A 2 2.56 12.73 -48.17
C PRO A 2 3.85 11.90 -48.17
N THR A 3 4.77 12.21 -47.26
CA THR A 3 6.11 11.63 -47.18
C THR A 3 6.16 10.21 -46.61
N ALA A 4 5.03 9.63 -46.24
CA ALA A 4 4.91 8.23 -45.83
C ALA A 4 3.53 7.67 -46.25
N TRP A 5 3.54 6.46 -46.82
CA TRP A 5 2.35 5.66 -47.11
C TRP A 5 2.40 4.40 -46.27
N SER A 6 1.31 4.10 -45.56
CA SER A 6 1.13 2.84 -44.84
C SER A 6 0.21 1.88 -45.64
N ALA A 7 0.00 0.66 -45.16
CA ALA A 7 -0.97 -0.26 -45.80
C ALA A 7 -2.41 0.29 -45.74
N TRP A 8 -2.69 1.25 -44.86
CA TRP A 8 -3.97 1.96 -44.74
C TRP A 8 -3.73 3.47 -44.59
N ASN A 9 -4.38 4.28 -45.44
CA ASN A 9 -4.19 5.72 -45.46
C ASN A 9 -5.54 6.43 -45.35
N PHE A 10 -5.66 7.29 -44.34
CA PHE A 10 -6.79 8.21 -44.21
C PHE A 10 -6.57 9.40 -45.16
N LEU A 11 -7.54 9.66 -46.03
CA LEU A 11 -7.44 10.69 -47.07
C LEU A 11 -8.30 11.92 -46.77
N GLY A 12 -9.20 11.83 -45.78
CA GLY A 12 -10.08 12.93 -45.36
C GLY A 12 -11.48 12.46 -45.00
N SER A 13 -12.36 13.42 -44.69
CA SER A 13 -13.79 13.19 -44.43
C SER A 13 -14.64 14.23 -45.15
N THR A 14 -15.74 13.81 -45.76
CA THR A 14 -16.70 14.70 -46.44
C THR A 14 -18.11 14.22 -46.11
N GLU A 15 -19.00 15.12 -45.69
CA GLU A 15 -20.43 14.81 -45.41
C GLU A 15 -20.65 13.57 -44.50
N ASN A 16 -19.92 13.50 -43.37
CA ASN A 16 -19.94 12.37 -42.42
C ASN A 16 -19.47 11.01 -42.99
N GLN A 17 -18.86 10.97 -44.17
CA GLN A 17 -18.22 9.78 -44.73
C GLN A 17 -16.71 9.92 -44.66
N VAL A 18 -16.03 8.83 -44.24
CA VAL A 18 -14.58 8.77 -44.20
C VAL A 18 -14.05 8.25 -45.54
N CYS A 19 -13.07 8.96 -46.10
CA CYS A 19 -12.32 8.53 -47.28
C CYS A 19 -11.04 7.82 -46.85
N LEU A 20 -10.93 6.54 -47.21
CA LEU A 20 -9.84 5.66 -46.79
C LEU A 20 -9.32 4.89 -48.00
N THR A 21 -8.01 4.73 -48.10
CA THR A 21 -7.38 3.87 -49.13
C THR A 21 -6.55 2.76 -48.49
N TYR A 22 -6.76 1.54 -48.96
CA TYR A 22 -6.01 0.34 -48.61
C TYR A 22 -5.07 -0.05 -49.74
N TRP A 23 -3.82 -0.38 -49.41
CA TRP A 23 -2.87 -0.94 -50.37
C TRP A 23 -2.97 -2.46 -50.39
N LEU A 24 -3.74 -3.00 -51.34
CA LEU A 24 -4.04 -4.43 -51.39
C LEU A 24 -2.80 -5.30 -51.64
N ASN A 25 -1.82 -4.84 -52.43
CA ASN A 25 -0.61 -5.62 -52.65
C ASN A 25 0.11 -5.95 -51.35
N VAL A 26 0.18 -4.99 -50.42
CA VAL A 26 0.77 -5.19 -49.09
C VAL A 26 -0.11 -6.09 -48.23
N LEU A 27 -1.43 -5.87 -48.23
CA LEU A 27 -2.36 -6.60 -47.35
C LEU A 27 -2.62 -8.04 -47.77
N GLN A 28 -2.57 -8.34 -49.07
CA GLN A 28 -2.89 -9.64 -49.65
C GLN A 28 -1.66 -10.36 -50.22
N ASN A 29 -0.47 -9.78 -50.03
CA ASN A 29 0.80 -10.29 -50.56
C ASN A 29 0.73 -10.61 -52.06
N LEU A 30 0.19 -9.67 -52.84
CA LEU A 30 0.03 -9.84 -54.30
C LEU A 30 1.33 -9.44 -55.01
N ASP A 31 1.97 -10.41 -55.64
CA ASP A 31 3.14 -10.20 -56.49
C ASP A 31 2.71 -9.53 -57.79
N GLN A 32 2.77 -8.20 -57.84
CA GLN A 32 2.60 -7.45 -59.09
C GLN A 32 3.59 -6.29 -59.17
N LYS A 33 4.23 -6.14 -60.34
CA LYS A 33 5.36 -5.22 -60.55
C LYS A 33 5.01 -3.89 -61.22
N ASP A 34 3.79 -3.73 -61.72
CA ASP A 34 3.41 -2.59 -62.57
C ASP A 34 2.66 -1.48 -61.79
N TRP A 35 1.38 -1.69 -61.46
CA TRP A 35 0.54 -0.72 -60.75
C TRP A 35 0.00 -1.30 -59.43
N PRO A 36 -0.06 -0.52 -58.34
CA PRO A 36 -0.64 -0.99 -57.08
C PRO A 36 -2.16 -1.14 -57.18
N PHE A 37 -2.68 -2.26 -56.68
CA PHE A 37 -4.09 -2.41 -56.39
C PHE A 37 -4.43 -1.66 -55.11
N LEU A 38 -5.37 -0.72 -55.25
CA LEU A 38 -5.89 0.05 -54.14
C LEU A 38 -7.39 -0.20 -54.00
N VAL A 39 -7.87 -0.29 -52.75
CA VAL A 39 -9.31 -0.20 -52.45
C VAL A 39 -9.54 1.11 -51.75
N THR A 40 -10.37 1.96 -52.34
CA THR A 40 -10.71 3.27 -51.75
C THR A 40 -12.18 3.29 -51.37
N LEU A 41 -12.47 3.56 -50.10
CA LEU A 41 -13.81 3.73 -49.56
C LEU A 41 -14.19 5.21 -49.63
N ASN A 42 -15.40 5.49 -50.12
CA ASN A 42 -15.99 6.83 -50.24
C ASN A 42 -15.01 7.89 -50.80
N PRO A 43 -14.40 7.66 -51.99
CA PRO A 43 -13.49 8.63 -52.55
C PRO A 43 -14.24 9.93 -52.91
N SER A 44 -13.62 11.08 -52.64
CA SER A 44 -14.20 12.40 -52.97
C SER A 44 -14.37 12.64 -54.47
N HIS A 45 -13.67 11.86 -55.29
CA HIS A 45 -13.76 11.80 -56.74
C HIS A 45 -13.43 10.39 -57.21
N GLU A 46 -13.99 9.96 -58.33
CA GLU A 46 -13.73 8.62 -58.86
C GLU A 46 -12.26 8.45 -59.28
N PRO A 47 -11.56 7.39 -58.82
CA PRO A 47 -10.18 7.13 -59.25
C PRO A 47 -10.09 6.93 -60.77
N GLN A 48 -9.07 7.51 -61.39
CA GLN A 48 -8.88 7.48 -62.85
C GLN A 48 -8.83 6.07 -63.44
N HIS A 49 -8.34 5.08 -62.69
CA HIS A 49 -8.24 3.68 -63.10
C HIS A 49 -8.98 2.76 -62.12
N THR A 50 -10.30 2.66 -62.29
CA THR A 50 -11.16 1.83 -61.41
C THR A 50 -11.47 0.49 -62.09
N LEU A 51 -11.01 -0.61 -61.48
CA LEU A 51 -11.27 -1.98 -61.98
C LEU A 51 -12.68 -2.47 -61.62
N LEU A 52 -13.13 -2.15 -60.42
CA LEU A 52 -14.43 -2.55 -59.90
C LEU A 52 -14.94 -1.50 -58.93
N LYS A 53 -16.22 -1.14 -59.06
CA LYS A 53 -16.93 -0.25 -58.15
C LYS A 53 -18.20 -0.94 -57.66
N TRP A 54 -18.41 -0.92 -56.36
CA TRP A 54 -19.63 -1.42 -55.74
C TRP A 54 -20.04 -0.54 -54.56
N CYS A 55 -21.31 -0.62 -54.20
CA CYS A 55 -21.84 0.01 -53.00
C CYS A 55 -22.25 -1.09 -52.02
N THR A 56 -21.89 -0.94 -50.76
CA THR A 56 -22.32 -1.83 -49.67
C THR A 56 -22.65 -1.00 -48.44
N GLY A 57 -23.74 -1.36 -47.77
CA GLY A 57 -24.04 -0.82 -46.44
C GLY A 57 -23.16 -1.47 -45.37
N HIS A 58 -23.05 -0.84 -44.21
CA HIS A 58 -22.52 -1.53 -43.03
C HIS A 58 -23.46 -2.69 -42.71
N PRO A 59 -22.97 -3.93 -42.56
CA PRO A 59 -23.85 -5.03 -42.19
C PRO A 59 -24.51 -4.72 -40.84
N ILE A 60 -25.83 -4.63 -40.84
CA ILE A 60 -26.65 -4.61 -39.62
C ILE A 60 -27.05 -6.06 -39.37
N PRO A 61 -26.55 -6.70 -38.29
CA PRO A 61 -26.91 -8.08 -38.02
C PRO A 61 -28.43 -8.18 -37.82
N SER A 62 -29.07 -9.01 -38.64
CA SER A 62 -30.48 -9.35 -38.44
C SER A 62 -30.64 -10.22 -37.18
N VAL A 63 -31.85 -10.28 -36.62
CA VAL A 63 -32.15 -11.21 -35.51
C VAL A 63 -31.80 -12.64 -35.89
N ALA A 64 -32.01 -13.02 -37.15
CA ALA A 64 -31.63 -14.32 -37.68
C ALA A 64 -30.11 -14.54 -37.69
N ALA A 65 -29.33 -13.53 -38.10
CA ALA A 65 -27.87 -13.60 -38.08
C ALA A 65 -27.30 -13.72 -36.66
N SER A 66 -27.86 -12.98 -35.70
CA SER A 66 -27.49 -13.10 -34.27
C SER A 66 -27.90 -14.44 -33.67
N LYS A 67 -29.01 -15.04 -34.12
CA LYS A 67 -29.40 -16.39 -33.66
C LYS A 67 -28.48 -17.46 -34.25
N ALA A 68 -28.12 -17.33 -35.53
CA ALA A 68 -27.21 -18.25 -36.21
C ALA A 68 -25.78 -18.18 -35.65
N SER A 69 -25.30 -17.03 -35.19
CA SER A 69 -23.96 -16.93 -34.57
C SER A 69 -23.86 -17.71 -33.25
N LEU A 70 -24.97 -17.91 -32.52
CA LEU A 70 -25.01 -18.76 -31.33
C LEU A 70 -24.86 -20.26 -31.68
N GLU A 71 -25.11 -20.63 -32.93
CA GLU A 71 -24.96 -21.99 -33.44
C GLU A 71 -23.61 -22.20 -34.16
N LEU A 72 -22.73 -21.19 -34.17
CA LEU A 72 -21.47 -21.22 -34.92
C LEU A 72 -20.58 -22.40 -34.51
N ASP A 73 -20.50 -22.70 -33.22
CA ASP A 73 -19.73 -23.84 -32.70
C ASP A 73 -20.28 -25.18 -33.19
N GLN A 74 -21.57 -25.26 -33.53
CA GLN A 74 -22.18 -26.46 -34.08
C GLN A 74 -21.93 -26.63 -35.58
N ILE A 75 -21.50 -25.58 -36.28
CA ILE A 75 -21.23 -25.61 -37.73
C ILE A 75 -19.75 -25.53 -38.08
N GLN A 76 -18.89 -25.05 -37.18
CA GLN A 76 -17.44 -25.08 -37.35
C GLN A 76 -16.94 -26.49 -37.66
N GLY A 77 -16.20 -26.65 -38.76
CA GLY A 77 -15.63 -27.92 -39.20
C GLY A 77 -16.64 -28.89 -39.84
N LYS A 78 -17.96 -28.59 -39.83
CA LYS A 78 -18.92 -29.38 -40.59
C LYS A 78 -18.59 -29.27 -42.07
N ARG A 79 -18.58 -30.42 -42.75
CA ARG A 79 -18.24 -30.53 -44.19
C ARG A 79 -16.82 -30.04 -44.52
N GLY A 80 -15.93 -30.00 -43.53
CA GLY A 80 -14.55 -29.52 -43.72
C GLY A 80 -14.45 -28.02 -43.96
N ILE A 81 -15.43 -27.23 -43.48
CA ILE A 81 -15.45 -25.78 -43.61
C ILE A 81 -15.28 -25.13 -42.24
N TRP A 82 -14.34 -24.20 -42.12
CA TRP A 82 -14.15 -23.38 -40.93
C TRP A 82 -14.33 -21.92 -41.29
N PHE A 83 -15.19 -21.24 -40.54
CA PHE A 83 -15.44 -19.82 -40.64
C PHE A 83 -14.46 -19.07 -39.72
N CYS A 84 -13.94 -17.95 -40.20
CA CYS A 84 -13.18 -16.99 -39.41
C CYS A 84 -13.55 -15.56 -39.85
N GLY A 85 -13.64 -14.64 -38.91
CA GLY A 85 -14.05 -13.27 -39.21
C GLY A 85 -14.33 -12.43 -37.97
N ALA A 86 -14.81 -11.21 -38.20
CA ALA A 86 -15.07 -10.20 -37.19
C ALA A 86 -16.44 -10.39 -36.51
N TYR A 87 -16.60 -11.46 -35.74
CA TYR A 87 -17.87 -11.80 -35.07
C TYR A 87 -17.73 -12.04 -33.56
N GLN A 88 -16.57 -11.76 -32.96
CA GLN A 88 -16.31 -12.00 -31.54
C GLN A 88 -16.33 -10.72 -30.69
N GLY A 89 -16.47 -9.54 -31.31
CA GLY A 89 -16.70 -8.27 -30.62
C GLY A 89 -15.44 -7.55 -30.12
N TYR A 90 -14.24 -8.00 -30.51
CA TYR A 90 -12.94 -7.45 -30.09
C TYR A 90 -12.42 -6.31 -30.97
N GLY A 91 -13.08 -6.02 -32.09
CA GLY A 91 -12.55 -5.21 -33.18
C GLY A 91 -12.16 -6.07 -34.39
N PHE A 92 -12.14 -5.47 -35.58
CA PHE A 92 -12.02 -6.23 -36.84
C PHE A 92 -10.74 -7.08 -36.92
N HIS A 93 -9.63 -6.57 -36.38
CA HIS A 93 -8.33 -7.23 -36.46
C HIS A 93 -8.11 -8.28 -35.37
N GLU A 94 -8.52 -7.98 -34.15
CA GLU A 94 -8.41 -8.85 -32.98
C GLU A 94 -9.35 -10.06 -33.10
N ASP A 95 -10.57 -9.84 -33.61
CA ASP A 95 -11.48 -10.92 -33.96
C ASP A 95 -10.90 -11.76 -35.10
N GLY A 96 -10.37 -11.12 -36.14
CA GLY A 96 -9.78 -11.81 -37.28
C GLY A 96 -8.64 -12.75 -36.88
N LEU A 97 -7.73 -12.28 -36.03
CA LEU A 97 -6.63 -13.10 -35.51
C LEU A 97 -7.14 -14.26 -34.66
N LYS A 98 -8.05 -14.00 -33.72
CA LYS A 98 -8.60 -15.04 -32.82
C LYS A 98 -9.41 -16.09 -33.57
N ALA A 99 -10.33 -15.65 -34.43
CA ALA A 99 -11.15 -16.53 -35.23
C ALA A 99 -10.31 -17.31 -36.25
N GLY A 100 -9.27 -16.68 -36.82
CA GLY A 100 -8.29 -17.34 -37.69
C GLY A 100 -7.49 -18.43 -36.98
N MET A 101 -6.99 -18.16 -35.77
CA MET A 101 -6.31 -19.16 -34.95
C MET A 101 -7.23 -20.32 -34.57
N ALA A 102 -8.48 -20.04 -34.20
CA ALA A 102 -9.47 -21.07 -33.87
C ALA A 102 -9.81 -21.96 -35.08
N ALA A 103 -10.01 -21.35 -36.26
CA ALA A 103 -10.20 -22.08 -37.50
C ALA A 103 -8.98 -22.94 -37.85
N ALA A 104 -7.76 -22.38 -37.78
CA ALA A 104 -6.52 -23.10 -38.05
C ALA A 104 -6.31 -24.28 -37.09
N HIS A 105 -6.56 -24.11 -35.79
CA HIS A 105 -6.51 -25.19 -34.80
C HIS A 105 -7.54 -26.28 -35.08
N GLY A 106 -8.77 -25.89 -35.46
CA GLY A 106 -9.82 -26.81 -35.87
C GLY A 106 -9.45 -27.64 -37.11
N VAL A 107 -8.82 -27.02 -38.12
CA VAL A 107 -8.33 -27.70 -39.34
C VAL A 107 -7.28 -28.76 -39.01
N ILE A 108 -6.38 -28.48 -38.07
CA ILE A 108 -5.28 -29.40 -37.70
C ILE A 108 -5.62 -30.35 -36.55
N GLY A 109 -6.89 -30.41 -36.13
CA GLY A 109 -7.36 -31.33 -35.09
C GLY A 109 -6.80 -31.05 -33.69
N LYS A 110 -6.30 -29.84 -33.43
CA LYS A 110 -5.83 -29.43 -32.09
C LYS A 110 -6.99 -28.78 -31.34
N SER A 111 -7.15 -29.16 -30.07
CA SER A 111 -8.07 -28.47 -29.17
C SER A 111 -7.67 -27.00 -29.08
N PRO A 112 -8.57 -26.05 -29.36
CA PRO A 112 -8.25 -24.65 -29.21
C PRO A 112 -7.90 -24.40 -27.74
N SER A 113 -6.81 -23.67 -27.50
CA SER A 113 -6.66 -22.99 -26.22
C SER A 113 -7.89 -22.11 -26.05
N VAL A 114 -8.71 -22.39 -25.03
CA VAL A 114 -9.84 -21.53 -24.65
C VAL A 114 -9.27 -20.16 -24.32
N LEU A 115 -9.27 -19.26 -25.30
CA LEU A 115 -8.99 -17.85 -25.10
C LEU A 115 -10.27 -17.27 -24.52
N GLU A 116 -10.30 -17.14 -23.19
CA GLU A 116 -11.43 -16.56 -22.47
C GLU A 116 -11.78 -15.17 -23.02
N ASN A 117 -13.07 -14.95 -23.29
CA ASN A 117 -13.58 -13.64 -23.64
C ASN A 117 -13.28 -12.67 -22.48
N PRO A 118 -12.63 -11.51 -22.69
CA PRO A 118 -12.77 -10.41 -21.75
C PRO A 118 -14.26 -10.06 -21.70
N ARG A 119 -14.93 -10.44 -20.61
CA ARG A 119 -16.33 -10.04 -20.38
C ARG A 119 -16.34 -8.52 -20.39
N HIS A 120 -17.11 -7.90 -21.28
CA HIS A 120 -17.38 -6.48 -21.13
C HIS A 120 -18.04 -6.27 -19.77
N MET A 121 -17.55 -5.30 -19.01
CA MET A 121 -18.09 -4.98 -17.71
C MET A 121 -19.57 -4.56 -17.84
N ALA A 122 -20.48 -5.47 -17.50
CA ALA A 122 -21.91 -5.19 -17.49
C ALA A 122 -22.27 -4.46 -16.19
N LEU A 123 -22.58 -3.16 -16.30
CA LEU A 123 -22.92 -2.31 -15.16
C LEU A 123 -24.44 -2.36 -14.91
N SER A 124 -24.85 -2.61 -13.67
CA SER A 124 -26.21 -2.30 -13.23
C SER A 124 -26.44 -0.79 -13.17
N LEU A 125 -27.70 -0.34 -13.11
CA LEU A 125 -28.02 1.10 -12.95
C LEU A 125 -27.32 1.75 -11.75
N LYS A 126 -27.18 1.00 -10.65
CA LYS A 126 -26.47 1.46 -9.44
C LYS A 126 -24.98 1.63 -9.71
N GLU A 127 -24.36 0.67 -10.40
CA GLU A 127 -22.94 0.70 -10.74
C GLU A 127 -22.63 1.75 -11.82
N MET A 128 -23.54 1.99 -12.76
CA MET A 128 -23.44 3.11 -13.71
C MET A 128 -23.41 4.46 -12.98
N GLY A 129 -24.30 4.66 -12.01
CA GLY A 129 -24.31 5.85 -11.16
C GLY A 129 -23.02 6.00 -10.36
N ALA A 130 -22.54 4.92 -9.74
CA ALA A 130 -21.30 4.92 -8.97
C ALA A 130 -20.07 5.22 -9.85
N ARG A 131 -19.99 4.61 -11.03
CA ARG A 131 -18.93 4.87 -12.02
C ARG A 131 -18.94 6.34 -12.45
N LEU A 132 -20.10 6.90 -12.77
CA LEU A 132 -20.21 8.31 -13.14
C LEU A 132 -19.74 9.23 -12.00
N PHE A 133 -20.11 8.92 -10.76
CA PHE A 133 -19.68 9.69 -9.59
C PHE A 133 -18.16 9.63 -9.40
N VAL A 134 -17.58 8.43 -9.35
CA VAL A 134 -16.13 8.23 -9.14
C VAL A 134 -15.32 8.87 -10.25
N THR A 135 -15.71 8.70 -11.51
CA THR A 135 -15.01 9.30 -12.66
C THR A 135 -15.08 10.82 -12.65
N ARG A 136 -16.24 11.42 -12.31
CA ARG A 136 -16.36 12.88 -12.15
C ARG A 136 -15.50 13.41 -11.01
N PHE A 137 -15.46 12.70 -9.89
CA PHE A 137 -14.57 13.05 -8.80
C PHE A 137 -13.11 13.04 -9.24
N LEU A 138 -12.63 11.92 -9.81
CA LEU A 138 -11.22 11.76 -10.17
C LEU A 138 -10.79 12.82 -11.18
N ARG A 139 -11.66 13.20 -12.11
CA ARG A 139 -11.40 14.30 -13.06
C ARG A 139 -11.18 15.65 -12.39
N ARG A 140 -11.89 15.93 -11.30
CA ARG A 140 -11.73 17.19 -10.55
C ARG A 140 -10.53 17.14 -9.62
N TYR A 141 -10.27 15.98 -9.05
CA TYR A 141 -9.34 15.80 -7.96
C TYR A 141 -7.90 15.57 -8.41
N ILE A 142 -7.69 14.85 -9.52
CA ILE A 142 -6.37 14.62 -10.10
C ILE A 142 -5.93 15.88 -10.85
N THR A 143 -5.32 16.80 -10.11
CA THR A 143 -4.71 18.05 -10.59
C THR A 143 -3.21 17.92 -10.83
N THR A 144 -2.57 16.87 -10.27
CA THR A 144 -1.19 16.47 -10.59
C THR A 144 -1.02 14.96 -10.71
N GLY A 145 -0.11 14.51 -11.58
CA GLY A 145 0.07 13.09 -11.94
C GLY A 145 -1.00 12.59 -12.90
N SER A 146 -0.99 11.27 -13.17
CA SER A 146 -1.97 10.64 -14.07
C SER A 146 -2.48 9.30 -13.53
N VAL A 147 -3.80 9.14 -13.52
CA VAL A 147 -4.49 7.89 -13.15
C VAL A 147 -5.32 7.44 -14.34
N THR A 148 -5.08 6.22 -14.83
CA THR A 148 -5.86 5.60 -15.90
C THR A 148 -6.64 4.41 -15.35
N LEU A 149 -7.94 4.35 -15.63
CA LEU A 149 -8.78 3.18 -15.37
C LEU A 149 -8.96 2.41 -16.68
N LEU A 150 -8.52 1.16 -16.71
CA LEU A 150 -8.72 0.21 -17.79
C LEU A 150 -9.80 -0.79 -17.35
N GLU A 151 -10.99 -0.67 -17.89
CA GLU A 151 -12.12 -1.56 -17.57
C GLU A 151 -12.04 -2.86 -18.39
N GLU A 152 -12.51 -3.97 -17.82
CA GLU A 152 -12.76 -5.18 -18.59
C GLU A 152 -13.71 -4.88 -19.76
N GLY A 153 -13.25 -5.17 -20.98
CA GLY A 153 -13.90 -4.74 -22.23
C GLY A 153 -13.17 -3.62 -22.98
N GLY A 154 -12.04 -3.12 -22.48
CA GLY A 154 -11.13 -2.24 -23.22
C GLY A 154 -11.38 -0.74 -23.07
N THR A 155 -12.43 -0.34 -22.35
CA THR A 155 -12.68 1.08 -22.05
C THR A 155 -11.55 1.65 -21.21
N MET A 156 -10.94 2.73 -21.68
CA MET A 156 -9.91 3.48 -20.95
C MET A 156 -10.42 4.87 -20.57
N ILE A 157 -10.24 5.23 -19.30
CA ILE A 157 -10.55 6.56 -18.78
C ILE A 157 -9.31 7.11 -18.09
N THR A 158 -8.74 8.18 -18.64
CA THR A 158 -7.56 8.83 -18.08
C THR A 158 -7.94 10.14 -17.37
N PHE A 159 -7.39 10.32 -16.17
CA PHE A 159 -7.43 11.56 -15.40
C PHE A 159 -6.00 12.07 -15.30
N GLU A 160 -5.73 13.22 -15.92
CA GLU A 160 -4.39 13.77 -16.01
C GLU A 160 -4.37 15.21 -15.52
N GLY A 161 -3.44 15.47 -14.61
CA GLY A 161 -3.11 16.80 -14.12
C GLY A 161 -1.71 17.23 -14.55
N THR A 162 -1.20 18.30 -13.96
CA THR A 162 0.16 18.77 -14.22
C THR A 162 1.18 17.73 -13.75
N ARG A 163 2.29 17.59 -14.47
CA ARG A 163 3.38 16.64 -14.11
C ARG A 163 4.54 17.31 -13.36
N GLU A 164 4.41 18.59 -13.02
CA GLU A 164 5.45 19.37 -12.35
C GLU A 164 5.59 18.99 -10.87
N ILE A 165 4.47 18.80 -10.17
CA ILE A 165 4.45 18.46 -8.73
C ILE A 165 4.62 16.94 -8.55
N CYS A 166 3.87 16.14 -9.32
CA CYS A 166 3.93 14.69 -9.29
C CYS A 166 4.06 14.15 -10.73
N PRO A 167 5.21 13.61 -11.14
CA PRO A 167 5.40 13.07 -12.48
C PRO A 167 4.88 11.63 -12.62
N LEU A 168 4.33 11.05 -11.55
CA LEU A 168 3.93 9.66 -11.50
C LEU A 168 2.67 9.40 -12.34
N THR A 169 2.64 8.22 -12.95
CA THR A 169 1.48 7.70 -13.65
C THR A 169 1.13 6.31 -13.11
N VAL A 170 -0.16 5.98 -13.14
CA VAL A 170 -0.65 4.67 -12.73
C VAL A 170 -1.81 4.23 -13.61
N THR A 171 -1.83 2.94 -13.95
CA THR A 171 -2.96 2.32 -14.66
C THR A 171 -3.55 1.19 -13.82
N LEU A 172 -4.80 1.37 -13.41
CA LEU A 172 -5.60 0.37 -12.71
C LEU A 172 -6.36 -0.44 -13.74
N ARG A 173 -6.35 -1.77 -13.61
CA ARG A 173 -7.23 -2.67 -14.35
C ARG A 173 -8.42 -3.01 -13.48
N ILE A 174 -9.62 -2.59 -13.87
CA ILE A 174 -10.85 -2.81 -13.12
C ILE A 174 -11.49 -4.11 -13.62
N HIS A 175 -11.53 -5.11 -12.74
CA HIS A 175 -12.07 -6.45 -13.00
C HIS A 175 -13.55 -6.56 -12.62
N SER A 176 -14.01 -5.69 -11.74
CA SER A 176 -15.36 -5.76 -11.18
C SER A 176 -15.97 -4.37 -11.01
N PRO A 177 -17.24 -4.17 -11.43
CA PRO A 177 -17.94 -2.90 -11.25
C PRO A 177 -18.17 -2.54 -9.77
N GLN A 178 -18.02 -3.52 -8.86
CA GLN A 178 -18.04 -3.31 -7.41
C GLN A 178 -16.96 -2.35 -6.94
N PHE A 179 -15.85 -2.21 -7.69
CA PHE A 179 -14.85 -1.17 -7.45
C PHE A 179 -15.51 0.21 -7.30
N TYR A 180 -16.33 0.62 -8.26
CA TYR A 180 -16.96 1.93 -8.26
C TYR A 180 -17.93 2.10 -7.08
N TRP A 181 -18.71 1.07 -6.80
CA TRP A 181 -19.66 1.09 -5.69
C TRP A 181 -18.96 1.23 -4.34
N LYS A 182 -17.89 0.45 -4.11
CA LYS A 182 -17.10 0.50 -2.88
C LYS A 182 -16.40 1.84 -2.71
N VAL A 183 -15.73 2.34 -3.74
CA VAL A 183 -15.06 3.65 -3.71
C VAL A 183 -16.06 4.78 -3.44
N MET A 184 -17.23 4.76 -4.09
CA MET A 184 -18.26 5.78 -3.86
C MET A 184 -18.81 5.76 -2.43
N THR A 185 -19.06 4.57 -1.86
CA THR A 185 -19.78 4.43 -0.57
C THR A 185 -18.86 4.41 0.66
N GLN A 186 -17.59 4.05 0.48
CA GLN A 186 -16.63 3.84 1.57
C GLN A 186 -15.30 4.57 1.35
N ALA A 187 -15.18 5.41 0.31
CA ALA A 187 -14.00 6.24 0.04
C ALA A 187 -12.69 5.43 0.06
N ASP A 188 -11.72 5.81 0.90
CA ASP A 188 -10.40 5.18 1.06
C ASP A 188 -10.50 3.72 1.54
N LEU A 189 -11.38 3.43 2.49
CA LEU A 189 -11.69 2.06 2.91
C LEU A 189 -12.34 1.25 1.77
N GLY A 190 -13.08 1.93 0.89
CA GLY A 190 -13.64 1.36 -0.33
C GLY A 190 -12.58 0.96 -1.35
N VAL A 191 -11.55 1.80 -1.53
CA VAL A 191 -10.37 1.47 -2.36
C VAL A 191 -9.65 0.25 -1.78
N ALA A 192 -9.43 0.23 -0.46
CA ALA A 192 -8.80 -0.91 0.22
C ALA A 192 -9.60 -2.20 0.03
N ASP A 193 -10.90 -2.17 0.34
CA ASP A 193 -11.77 -3.35 0.20
C ASP A 193 -11.85 -3.84 -1.24
N ALA A 194 -11.89 -2.93 -2.22
CA ALA A 194 -11.88 -3.30 -3.63
C ALA A 194 -10.57 -4.00 -4.02
N TYR A 195 -9.42 -3.51 -3.56
CA TYR A 195 -8.13 -4.15 -3.83
C TYR A 195 -8.03 -5.52 -3.16
N ILE A 196 -8.40 -5.61 -1.87
CA ILE A 196 -8.37 -6.85 -1.08
C ILE A 196 -9.27 -7.93 -1.68
N ASN A 197 -10.43 -7.55 -2.23
CA ASN A 197 -11.31 -8.50 -2.90
C ASN A 197 -10.90 -8.84 -4.33
N GLY A 198 -9.91 -8.12 -4.90
CA GLY A 198 -9.46 -8.32 -6.27
C GLY A 198 -10.38 -7.69 -7.31
N ASP A 199 -11.19 -6.68 -6.94
CA ASP A 199 -12.06 -5.96 -7.86
C ASP A 199 -11.26 -5.10 -8.85
N PHE A 200 -10.01 -4.78 -8.52
CA PHE A 200 -9.06 -4.17 -9.44
C PHE A 200 -7.63 -4.64 -9.14
N SER A 201 -6.75 -4.47 -10.12
CA SER A 201 -5.30 -4.63 -9.97
C SER A 201 -4.57 -3.51 -10.70
N PHE A 202 -3.24 -3.59 -10.78
CA PHE A 202 -2.43 -2.63 -11.53
C PHE A 202 -1.78 -3.30 -12.73
N VAL A 203 -1.54 -2.51 -13.79
CA VAL A 203 -0.72 -2.94 -14.93
C VAL A 203 0.73 -3.13 -14.48
N ASP A 204 1.28 -2.14 -13.76
CA ASP A 204 2.54 -2.27 -13.03
C ASP A 204 2.26 -2.90 -11.66
N LYS A 205 2.61 -4.18 -11.50
CA LYS A 205 2.40 -4.94 -10.25
C LYS A 205 3.36 -4.55 -9.13
N ASP A 206 4.49 -3.94 -9.46
CA ASP A 206 5.54 -3.67 -8.48
C ASP A 206 5.40 -2.29 -7.86
N LYS A 207 4.99 -1.29 -8.66
CA LYS A 207 4.90 0.11 -8.23
C LYS A 207 3.50 0.69 -8.33
N GLY A 208 2.56 0.01 -8.98
CA GLY A 208 1.24 0.57 -9.27
C GLY A 208 0.50 1.06 -8.02
N LEU A 209 0.48 0.24 -6.96
CA LEU A 209 -0.21 0.58 -5.72
C LEU A 209 0.48 1.72 -4.96
N LEU A 210 1.81 1.67 -4.84
CA LEU A 210 2.62 2.75 -4.27
C LEU A 210 2.41 4.08 -5.03
N ASN A 211 2.50 4.05 -6.37
CA ASN A 211 2.32 5.22 -7.22
C ASN A 211 0.91 5.80 -7.07
N LEU A 212 -0.13 4.96 -6.96
CA LEU A 212 -1.49 5.43 -6.72
C LEU A 212 -1.54 6.25 -5.42
N PHE A 213 -1.04 5.73 -4.30
CA PHE A 213 -1.05 6.49 -3.05
C PHE A 213 -0.22 7.76 -3.11
N GLN A 214 0.94 7.73 -3.75
CA GLN A 214 1.76 8.94 -3.90
C GLN A 214 1.07 10.02 -4.74
N ILE A 215 0.39 9.63 -5.84
CA ILE A 215 -0.42 10.54 -6.64
C ILE A 215 -1.56 11.10 -5.79
N LEU A 216 -2.29 10.24 -5.07
CA LEU A 216 -3.35 10.70 -4.18
C LEU A 216 -2.77 11.72 -3.18
N ILE A 217 -1.67 11.42 -2.49
CA ILE A 217 -1.03 12.30 -1.49
C ILE A 217 -0.62 13.65 -2.07
N ALA A 218 -0.01 13.65 -3.26
CA ALA A 218 0.37 14.89 -3.93
C ALA A 218 -0.85 15.79 -4.19
N ASN A 219 -1.96 15.20 -4.66
CA ASN A 219 -3.19 15.95 -4.92
C ASN A 219 -3.84 16.52 -3.65
N ARG A 220 -3.63 15.93 -2.46
CA ARG A 220 -4.10 16.55 -1.19
C ARG A 220 -3.49 17.93 -1.01
N ASN A 221 -2.19 17.97 -1.24
CA ASN A 221 -1.33 19.05 -0.76
C ASN A 221 -1.41 20.26 -1.70
N THR A 222 -1.79 20.03 -2.97
CA THR A 222 -1.96 21.08 -3.99
C THR A 222 -3.27 21.87 -3.81
N ASP A 223 -4.30 21.28 -3.19
CA ASP A 223 -5.65 21.84 -3.20
C ASP A 223 -5.91 22.86 -2.07
N ASN A 224 -5.27 24.04 -2.14
CA ASN A 224 -5.43 25.12 -1.16
C ASN A 224 -6.77 25.90 -1.28
N SER A 225 -7.49 25.84 -2.40
CA SER A 225 -8.70 26.65 -2.64
C SER A 225 -10.01 25.94 -2.25
N VAL A 226 -10.07 24.60 -2.32
CA VAL A 226 -11.21 23.81 -1.82
C VAL A 226 -11.09 23.53 -0.29
N SER A 227 -9.92 23.80 0.28
CA SER A 227 -9.56 23.58 1.69
C SER A 227 -10.47 24.27 2.72
N ARG A 228 -11.12 25.41 2.41
CA ARG A 228 -11.96 26.11 3.40
C ARG A 228 -13.29 25.41 3.72
N LEU A 229 -13.82 24.62 2.80
CA LEU A 229 -15.04 23.82 3.01
C LEU A 229 -14.75 22.37 3.40
N ILE A 230 -13.55 21.86 3.08
CA ILE A 230 -13.14 20.46 3.33
C ILE A 230 -12.38 20.29 4.66
N LYS A 231 -11.87 21.37 5.28
CA LYS A 231 -11.04 21.36 6.51
C LYS A 231 -11.64 20.70 7.76
N LYS A 232 -12.90 20.26 7.77
CA LYS A 232 -13.52 19.69 8.98
C LYS A 232 -13.56 18.18 9.05
N ARG A 233 -13.23 17.42 8.00
CA ARG A 233 -13.36 15.96 8.01
C ARG A 233 -12.43 15.32 6.98
N GLY A 234 -11.96 14.11 7.32
CA GLY A 234 -11.35 13.08 6.46
C GLY A 234 -11.34 13.43 4.98
N TRP A 235 -10.16 13.33 4.36
CA TRP A 235 -9.97 13.44 2.93
C TRP A 235 -10.98 12.58 2.16
N TRP A 236 -12.11 13.17 1.79
CA TRP A 236 -13.41 12.55 1.45
C TRP A 236 -14.37 12.30 2.63
N THR A 237 -15.35 13.20 2.78
CA THR A 237 -16.68 12.84 3.30
C THR A 237 -17.68 13.01 2.16
N PRO A 238 -18.46 11.97 1.77
CA PRO A 238 -19.49 12.13 0.75
C PRO A 238 -20.48 13.21 1.17
N MET A 239 -20.72 14.19 0.29
CA MET A 239 -21.64 15.32 0.51
C MET A 239 -23.12 14.88 0.62
N LEU A 240 -23.43 13.59 0.53
CA LEU A 240 -24.81 13.08 0.56
C LEU A 240 -24.89 11.79 1.40
N LEU A 241 -25.39 11.92 2.63
CA LEU A 241 -26.38 11.05 3.32
C LEU A 241 -26.33 9.51 3.17
N THR A 242 -25.21 8.91 2.80
CA THR A 242 -25.00 7.44 2.84
C THR A 242 -24.00 7.02 3.93
N ALA A 243 -23.38 7.99 4.59
CA ALA A 243 -22.46 7.77 5.72
C ALA A 243 -23.15 7.20 6.97
N GLY A 244 -24.49 7.20 7.08
CA GLY A 244 -25.18 6.82 8.32
C GLY A 244 -24.90 5.39 8.81
N ILE A 245 -24.63 4.43 7.92
CA ILE A 245 -24.43 3.02 8.31
C ILE A 245 -22.94 2.62 8.27
N GLY A 246 -22.21 3.02 7.23
CA GLY A 246 -20.78 2.73 7.10
C GLY A 246 -19.94 3.47 8.14
N SER A 247 -20.10 4.79 8.27
CA SER A 247 -19.33 5.59 9.24
C SER A 247 -19.72 5.29 10.68
N ALA A 248 -21.00 5.00 10.96
CA ALA A 248 -21.44 4.56 12.28
C ALA A 248 -20.86 3.19 12.65
N LYS A 249 -20.87 2.22 11.72
CA LYS A 249 -20.25 0.90 11.93
C LYS A 249 -18.78 1.02 12.30
N TYR A 250 -18.01 1.83 11.55
CA TYR A 250 -16.59 2.04 11.84
C TYR A 250 -16.37 2.83 13.13
N PHE A 251 -17.21 3.82 13.42
CA PHE A 251 -17.18 4.58 14.67
C PHE A 251 -17.44 3.70 15.90
N PHE A 252 -18.52 2.92 15.93
CA PHE A 252 -18.82 2.00 17.04
C PHE A 252 -17.72 0.96 17.23
N LYS A 253 -17.19 0.42 16.12
CA LYS A 253 -16.08 -0.53 16.14
C LYS A 253 -14.82 0.13 16.71
N HIS A 254 -14.53 1.37 16.35
CA HIS A 254 -13.40 2.14 16.87
C HIS A 254 -13.51 2.37 18.38
N VAL A 255 -14.67 2.81 18.88
CA VAL A 255 -14.92 2.99 20.32
C VAL A 255 -14.75 1.67 21.10
N SER A 256 -15.24 0.54 20.55
CA SER A 256 -15.08 -0.78 21.17
C SER A 256 -13.63 -1.32 21.19
N ARG A 257 -12.69 -0.60 20.58
CA ARG A 257 -11.27 -0.99 20.43
C ARG A 257 -10.33 -0.12 21.26
N GLN A 258 -10.82 0.75 22.14
CA GLN A 258 -10.00 1.54 23.07
C GLN A 258 -9.06 0.66 23.92
N ASN A 259 -7.83 1.13 24.18
CA ASN A 259 -6.76 0.34 24.82
C ASN A 259 -6.80 0.32 26.35
N THR A 260 -7.96 -0.01 26.92
CA THR A 260 -8.03 -0.46 28.32
C THR A 260 -7.14 -1.69 28.54
N LEU A 261 -6.74 -2.01 29.78
CA LEU A 261 -5.85 -3.14 30.11
C LEU A 261 -6.23 -4.44 29.38
N THR A 262 -7.49 -4.86 29.50
CA THR A 262 -7.97 -6.11 28.87
C THR A 262 -8.00 -6.01 27.34
N GLN A 263 -8.41 -4.87 26.80
CA GLN A 263 -8.57 -4.69 25.35
C GLN A 263 -7.24 -4.48 24.63
N ALA A 264 -6.25 -3.83 25.27
CA ALA A 264 -4.90 -3.67 24.74
C ALA A 264 -4.28 -5.04 24.43
N ARG A 265 -4.36 -5.98 25.38
CA ARG A 265 -3.92 -7.37 25.17
C ARG A 265 -4.63 -8.04 23.98
N ARG A 266 -5.94 -7.85 23.84
CA ARG A 266 -6.73 -8.41 22.72
C ARG A 266 -6.32 -7.79 21.38
N ASN A 267 -6.07 -6.48 21.35
CA ASN A 267 -5.65 -5.76 20.15
C ASN A 267 -4.26 -6.22 19.70
N ILE A 268 -3.29 -6.32 20.62
CA ILE A 268 -1.94 -6.81 20.33
C ILE A 268 -1.97 -8.28 19.85
N SER A 269 -2.65 -9.16 20.57
CA SER A 269 -2.73 -10.59 20.22
C SER A 269 -3.26 -10.83 18.80
N ARG A 270 -4.26 -10.06 18.34
CA ARG A 270 -4.83 -10.19 16.98
C ARG A 270 -3.83 -10.00 15.84
N HIS A 271 -2.81 -9.17 16.03
CA HIS A 271 -1.80 -8.91 15.00
C HIS A 271 -0.53 -9.74 15.23
N TYR A 272 -0.03 -9.76 16.46
CA TYR A 272 1.28 -10.34 16.77
C TYR A 272 1.24 -11.85 17.03
N ASP A 273 0.08 -12.42 17.37
CA ASP A 273 -0.10 -13.87 17.53
C ASP A 273 -0.57 -14.55 16.23
N LEU A 274 -0.45 -13.87 15.06
CA LEU A 274 -0.84 -14.45 13.77
C LEU A 274 -0.03 -15.71 13.45
N SER A 275 1.31 -15.59 13.39
CA SER A 275 2.25 -16.70 13.21
C SER A 275 3.69 -16.18 13.19
N ASN A 276 4.55 -16.69 14.07
CA ASN A 276 5.99 -16.39 14.01
C ASN A 276 6.63 -16.84 12.68
N GLU A 277 6.14 -17.95 12.10
CA GLU A 277 6.60 -18.43 10.80
C GLU A 277 6.26 -17.42 9.69
N LEU A 278 5.06 -16.83 9.72
CA LEU A 278 4.69 -15.77 8.78
C LEU A 278 5.64 -14.57 8.87
N PHE A 279 5.85 -14.04 10.09
CA PHE A 279 6.74 -12.88 10.29
C PHE A 279 8.17 -13.17 9.82
N SER A 280 8.68 -14.38 10.06
CA SER A 280 10.02 -14.80 9.60
C SER A 280 10.19 -14.84 8.08
N LEU A 281 9.09 -14.88 7.31
CA LEU A 281 9.17 -14.91 5.85
C LEU A 281 9.50 -13.54 5.23
N PHE A 282 9.25 -12.44 5.95
CA PHE A 282 9.47 -11.09 5.41
C PHE A 282 10.37 -10.20 6.27
N LEU A 283 10.46 -10.44 7.57
CA LEU A 283 11.45 -9.81 8.43
C LEU A 283 12.85 -10.37 8.16
N ASP A 284 13.88 -9.67 8.62
CA ASP A 284 15.24 -10.20 8.67
C ASP A 284 15.41 -11.22 9.82
N GLU A 285 16.56 -11.89 9.93
CA GLU A 285 16.75 -12.97 10.92
C GLU A 285 16.76 -12.46 12.37
N THR A 286 16.84 -11.15 12.59
CA THR A 286 16.64 -10.59 13.92
C THR A 286 15.17 -10.61 14.34
N MET A 287 14.19 -10.80 13.43
CA MET A 287 12.76 -10.68 13.71
C MET A 287 12.38 -9.28 14.24
N THR A 288 13.02 -8.23 13.72
CA THR A 288 12.76 -6.86 14.12
C THR A 288 11.65 -6.24 13.27
N TYR A 289 10.47 -6.08 13.86
CA TYR A 289 9.32 -5.43 13.20
C TYR A 289 9.18 -3.97 13.63
N SER A 290 10.18 -3.18 13.28
CA SER A 290 10.21 -1.72 13.45
C SER A 290 11.14 -1.08 12.41
N CYS A 291 11.14 0.26 12.32
CA CYS A 291 11.98 1.00 11.38
C CYS A 291 13.46 0.62 11.52
N ALA A 292 14.11 0.29 10.40
CA ALA A 292 15.56 0.13 10.32
C ALA A 292 16.24 1.49 10.04
N VAL A 293 17.56 1.60 10.20
CA VAL A 293 18.32 2.81 9.84
C VAL A 293 19.35 2.46 8.77
N PHE A 294 19.12 2.91 7.54
CA PHE A 294 19.96 2.61 6.38
C PHE A 294 21.07 3.64 6.19
N LYS A 295 22.27 3.19 5.85
CA LYS A 295 23.39 4.06 5.45
C LYS A 295 23.30 4.47 3.98
N MET A 296 22.78 3.58 3.14
CA MET A 296 22.62 3.80 1.71
C MET A 296 21.43 3.00 1.16
N ALA A 297 20.95 3.39 -0.02
CA ALA A 297 19.89 2.66 -0.70
C ALA A 297 20.37 1.24 -1.09
N GLY A 298 19.50 0.25 -0.93
CA GLY A 298 19.79 -1.15 -1.28
C GLY A 298 20.69 -1.90 -0.29
N GLU A 299 21.06 -1.27 0.84
CA GLU A 299 21.74 -1.97 1.93
C GLU A 299 20.85 -3.10 2.50
N ASP A 300 21.49 -4.17 2.97
CA ASP A 300 20.85 -5.31 3.60
C ASP A 300 20.01 -4.91 4.82
N LEU A 301 18.80 -5.49 4.94
CA LEU A 301 17.84 -5.12 5.98
C LEU A 301 18.38 -5.45 7.38
N LYS A 302 19.05 -6.59 7.56
CA LYS A 302 19.63 -6.97 8.86
C LYS A 302 20.71 -5.98 9.27
N ALA A 303 21.60 -5.61 8.35
CA ALA A 303 22.63 -4.59 8.63
C ALA A 303 22.02 -3.24 9.05
N ALA A 304 20.89 -2.86 8.44
CA ALA A 304 20.13 -1.66 8.80
C ALA A 304 19.44 -1.77 10.17
N GLN A 305 18.90 -2.94 10.51
CA GLN A 305 18.28 -3.20 11.82
C GLN A 305 19.31 -3.21 12.95
N MET A 306 20.45 -3.87 12.75
CA MET A 306 21.54 -3.89 13.72
C MET A 306 22.08 -2.48 13.99
N ARG A 307 22.16 -1.64 12.94
CA ARG A 307 22.53 -0.23 13.12
C ARG A 307 21.52 0.54 13.97
N LYS A 308 20.23 0.36 13.69
CA LYS A 308 19.16 0.97 14.51
C LYS A 308 19.28 0.54 15.97
N ILE A 309 19.52 -0.75 16.23
CA ILE A 309 19.72 -1.30 17.57
C ILE A 309 20.94 -0.63 18.25
N SER A 310 22.08 -0.57 17.57
CA SER A 310 23.28 0.09 18.11
C SER A 310 23.07 1.57 18.40
N LEU A 311 22.28 2.28 17.58
CA LEU A 311 21.90 3.68 17.84
C LEU A 311 21.04 3.81 19.10
N LEU A 312 20.07 2.93 19.31
CA LEU A 312 19.25 2.91 20.54
C LEU A 312 20.11 2.65 21.78
N ILE A 313 21.03 1.68 21.72
CA ILE A 313 21.98 1.36 22.82
C ILE A 313 22.84 2.59 23.14
N LYS A 314 23.39 3.25 22.11
CA LYS A 314 24.21 4.46 22.27
C LYS A 314 23.42 5.61 22.88
N LYS A 315 22.20 5.87 22.39
CA LYS A 315 21.31 6.91 22.92
C LYS A 315 20.95 6.66 24.38
N ALA A 316 20.72 5.40 24.72
CA ALA A 316 20.44 5.00 26.09
C ALA A 316 21.68 4.98 26.99
N ARG A 317 22.91 5.19 26.49
CA ARG A 317 24.15 5.18 27.32
C ARG A 317 24.18 4.00 28.30
N ILE A 318 23.97 2.79 27.77
CA ILE A 318 23.87 1.57 28.58
C ILE A 318 25.26 1.12 29.03
N GLU A 319 25.37 0.68 30.29
CA GLU A 319 26.60 0.21 30.91
C GLU A 319 26.33 -1.11 31.62
N LYS A 320 27.39 -1.84 31.96
CA LYS A 320 27.31 -3.18 32.56
C LYS A 320 26.54 -3.24 33.88
N THR A 321 26.56 -2.16 34.66
CA THR A 321 25.90 -2.06 35.97
C THR A 321 24.41 -1.74 35.86
N HIS A 322 23.96 -1.25 34.71
CA HIS A 322 22.58 -0.81 34.52
C HIS A 322 21.58 -1.97 34.50
N LYS A 323 20.37 -1.68 34.99
CA LYS A 323 19.15 -2.45 34.77
C LYS A 323 18.34 -1.76 33.67
N VAL A 324 18.11 -2.46 32.57
CA VAL A 324 17.39 -1.95 31.41
C VAL A 324 15.99 -2.54 31.37
N LEU A 325 14.97 -1.70 31.18
CA LEU A 325 13.60 -2.10 30.88
C LEU A 325 13.31 -1.84 29.39
N GLU A 326 12.74 -2.83 28.72
CA GLU A 326 12.15 -2.66 27.39
C GLU A 326 10.64 -2.82 27.44
N ILE A 327 9.91 -1.77 27.06
CA ILE A 327 8.45 -1.79 26.98
C ILE A 327 8.05 -2.14 25.54
N GLY A 328 7.49 -3.34 25.35
CA GLY A 328 7.17 -3.87 24.02
C GLY A 328 8.37 -4.60 23.40
N CYS A 329 8.87 -5.64 24.07
CA CYS A 329 10.14 -6.29 23.70
C CYS A 329 10.15 -7.14 22.42
N GLY A 330 9.00 -7.25 21.74
CA GLY A 330 8.84 -8.04 20.52
C GLY A 330 9.42 -9.45 20.67
N TRP A 331 10.21 -9.87 19.69
CA TRP A 331 10.87 -11.18 19.66
C TRP A 331 12.25 -11.22 20.35
N GLY A 332 12.57 -10.21 21.18
CA GLY A 332 13.75 -10.20 22.06
C GLY A 332 15.07 -9.77 21.42
N SER A 333 15.05 -9.26 20.20
CA SER A 333 16.25 -8.93 19.41
C SER A 333 17.08 -7.82 20.06
N LEU A 334 16.42 -6.77 20.57
CA LEU A 334 17.08 -5.68 21.28
C LEU A 334 17.68 -6.16 22.60
N ALA A 335 16.95 -6.98 23.37
CA ALA A 335 17.43 -7.57 24.61
C ALA A 335 18.74 -8.36 24.42
N ILE A 336 18.76 -9.25 23.43
CA ILE A 336 19.94 -10.07 23.11
C ILE A 336 21.13 -9.17 22.78
N GLU A 337 20.95 -8.17 21.94
CA GLU A 337 22.05 -7.32 21.50
C GLU A 337 22.56 -6.39 22.60
N VAL A 338 21.66 -5.79 23.38
CA VAL A 338 22.01 -4.93 24.53
C VAL A 338 22.88 -5.72 25.51
N VAL A 339 22.46 -6.93 25.90
CA VAL A 339 23.20 -7.74 26.87
C VAL A 339 24.49 -8.28 26.29
N ARG A 340 24.54 -8.66 25.00
CA ARG A 340 25.80 -9.07 24.34
C ARG A 340 26.84 -7.96 24.35
N GLN A 341 26.44 -6.72 24.05
CA GLN A 341 27.37 -5.60 23.95
C GLN A 341 27.82 -5.06 25.33
N THR A 342 26.93 -5.08 26.32
CA THR A 342 27.17 -4.36 27.58
C THR A 342 27.29 -5.27 28.81
N GLY A 343 26.72 -6.47 28.74
CA GLY A 343 26.59 -7.36 29.90
C GLY A 343 25.63 -6.85 30.97
N CYS A 344 24.78 -5.86 30.70
CA CYS A 344 23.84 -5.32 31.68
C CYS A 344 22.77 -6.36 32.13
N LYS A 345 21.92 -6.00 33.09
CA LYS A 345 20.68 -6.75 33.39
C LYS A 345 19.55 -6.20 32.54
N TYR A 346 18.69 -7.06 32.04
CA TYR A 346 17.64 -6.69 31.10
C TYR A 346 16.29 -7.30 31.48
N THR A 347 15.24 -6.49 31.40
CA THR A 347 13.85 -6.92 31.55
C THR A 347 13.06 -6.44 30.35
N GLY A 348 12.53 -7.36 29.55
CA GLY A 348 11.62 -7.04 28.45
C GLY A 348 10.18 -7.40 28.81
N ILE A 349 9.22 -6.56 28.48
CA ILE A 349 7.80 -6.85 28.68
C ILE A 349 7.03 -6.85 27.35
N THR A 350 6.08 -7.78 27.22
CA THR A 350 5.17 -7.86 26.07
C THR A 350 3.78 -8.31 26.52
N LEU A 351 2.78 -8.05 25.69
CA LEU A 351 1.42 -8.56 25.85
C LEU A 351 1.12 -9.80 24.98
N SER A 352 2.03 -10.16 24.07
CA SER A 352 1.91 -11.32 23.19
C SER A 352 2.56 -12.55 23.80
N LYS A 353 1.80 -13.64 23.89
CA LYS A 353 2.32 -14.95 24.37
C LYS A 353 3.29 -15.57 23.36
N GLU A 354 3.02 -15.41 22.06
CA GLU A 354 3.84 -15.99 21.00
C GLU A 354 5.18 -15.26 20.86
N GLN A 355 5.20 -13.94 21.03
CA GLN A 355 6.43 -13.16 21.12
C GLN A 355 7.27 -13.56 22.33
N LEU A 356 6.64 -13.66 23.52
CA LEU A 356 7.33 -14.06 24.74
C LEU A 356 8.01 -15.43 24.58
N LYS A 357 7.24 -16.43 24.15
CA LYS A 357 7.75 -17.80 23.96
C LYS A 357 8.93 -17.84 22.98
N TYR A 358 8.85 -17.08 21.88
CA TYR A 358 9.92 -17.01 20.90
C TYR A 358 11.15 -16.26 21.43
N ALA A 359 10.96 -15.15 22.14
CA ALA A 359 12.03 -14.37 22.74
C ALA A 359 12.81 -15.18 23.79
N GLU A 360 12.11 -15.91 24.65
CA GLU A 360 12.71 -16.83 25.64
C GLU A 360 13.54 -17.92 24.97
N LEU A 361 13.04 -18.53 23.89
CA LEU A 361 13.78 -19.52 23.12
C LEU A 361 15.08 -18.92 22.56
N ARG A 362 15.01 -17.76 21.91
CA ARG A 362 16.20 -17.12 21.33
C ARG A 362 17.23 -16.69 22.37
N VAL A 363 16.79 -16.23 23.53
CA VAL A 363 17.69 -15.89 24.63
C VAL A 363 18.39 -17.12 25.19
N LYS A 364 17.66 -18.24 25.31
CA LYS A 364 18.25 -19.53 25.73
C LYS A 364 19.28 -20.03 24.71
N GLU A 365 18.95 -19.97 23.42
CA GLU A 365 19.89 -20.32 22.33
C GLU A 365 21.13 -19.41 22.32
N ALA A 366 20.98 -18.15 22.72
CA ALA A 366 22.09 -17.21 22.86
C ALA A 366 22.90 -17.40 24.16
N GLY A 367 22.44 -18.22 25.11
CA GLY A 367 23.08 -18.43 26.42
C GLY A 367 23.01 -17.21 27.36
N LEU A 368 21.97 -16.39 27.26
CA LEU A 368 21.86 -15.11 27.98
C LEU A 368 20.75 -15.07 29.05
N GLN A 369 20.13 -16.22 29.34
CA GLN A 369 18.98 -16.32 30.25
C GLN A 369 19.27 -15.84 31.68
N ASP A 370 20.54 -15.84 32.11
CA ASP A 370 20.92 -15.37 33.46
C ASP A 370 20.92 -13.84 33.58
N ARG A 371 20.82 -13.12 32.46
CA ARG A 371 20.84 -11.65 32.41
C ARG A 371 19.58 -11.03 31.82
N ILE A 372 18.82 -11.80 31.02
CA ILE A 372 17.60 -11.34 30.38
C ILE A 372 16.39 -12.04 31.00
N THR A 373 15.44 -11.26 31.47
CA THR A 373 14.13 -11.73 31.93
C THR A 373 13.04 -11.16 31.03
N PHE A 374 12.11 -12.00 30.57
CA PHE A 374 10.93 -11.53 29.86
C PHE A 374 9.67 -11.75 30.70
N LEU A 375 8.72 -10.81 30.62
CA LEU A 375 7.47 -10.88 31.35
C LEU A 375 6.28 -10.66 30.42
N LEU A 376 5.24 -11.49 30.57
CA LEU A 376 3.93 -11.23 29.99
C LEU A 376 3.19 -10.21 30.87
N CYS A 377 3.48 -8.93 30.67
CA CYS A 377 3.07 -7.87 31.59
C CYS A 377 2.68 -6.60 30.83
N ASP A 378 1.61 -5.94 31.29
CA ASP A 378 1.29 -4.58 30.86
C ASP A 378 2.16 -3.59 31.63
N TYR A 379 2.70 -2.57 30.96
CA TYR A 379 3.58 -1.57 31.60
C TYR A 379 2.90 -0.85 32.77
N ARG A 380 1.56 -0.72 32.73
CA ARG A 380 0.75 -0.12 33.81
C ARG A 380 0.73 -0.94 35.09
N GLN A 381 1.16 -2.20 35.03
CA GLN A 381 1.19 -3.12 36.17
C GLN A 381 2.60 -3.30 36.75
N LEU A 382 3.58 -2.56 36.25
CA LEU A 382 4.93 -2.62 36.80
C LEU A 382 4.96 -2.02 38.22
N PRO A 383 5.55 -2.72 39.21
CA PRO A 383 5.62 -2.22 40.58
C PRO A 383 6.61 -1.05 40.67
N SER A 384 6.15 0.07 41.21
CA SER A 384 6.96 1.29 41.39
C SER A 384 8.15 1.13 42.36
N THR A 385 8.17 0.04 43.13
CA THR A 385 9.28 -0.33 44.02
C THR A 385 10.53 -0.77 43.24
N TYR A 386 10.38 -1.19 41.98
CA TYR A 386 11.51 -1.60 41.15
C TYR A 386 11.94 -0.47 40.23
N LYS A 387 13.23 -0.13 40.25
CA LYS A 387 13.80 0.96 39.45
C LYS A 387 14.71 0.44 38.36
N TYR A 388 14.61 1.05 37.18
CA TYR A 388 15.44 0.78 36.01
C TYR A 388 16.28 2.00 35.68
N ASP A 389 17.54 1.77 35.38
CA ASP A 389 18.47 2.83 35.00
C ASP A 389 18.20 3.33 33.59
N ARG A 390 17.70 2.45 32.71
CA ARG A 390 17.37 2.78 31.32
C ARG A 390 16.04 2.17 30.95
N ILE A 391 15.20 2.94 30.26
CA ILE A 391 13.96 2.45 29.65
C ILE A 391 14.09 2.65 28.14
N ILE A 392 13.79 1.63 27.35
CA ILE A 392 13.65 1.72 25.91
C ILE A 392 12.23 1.28 25.52
N SER A 393 11.58 2.05 24.66
CA SER A 393 10.29 1.69 24.08
C SER A 393 10.34 1.97 22.59
N CYS A 394 10.19 0.93 21.77
CA CYS A 394 10.35 1.01 20.32
C CYS A 394 9.03 0.66 19.63
N GLU A 395 8.38 1.66 19.04
CA GLU A 395 7.14 1.54 18.24
C GLU A 395 6.01 0.81 18.99
N MET A 396 5.93 1.07 20.30
CA MET A 396 4.93 0.53 21.21
C MET A 396 3.84 1.56 21.54
N ILE A 397 4.18 2.86 21.61
CA ILE A 397 3.27 3.92 22.06
C ILE A 397 2.08 4.14 21.11
N GLU A 398 2.21 3.72 19.85
CA GLU A 398 1.15 3.67 18.85
C GLU A 398 -0.01 2.76 19.28
N ALA A 399 0.23 1.80 20.17
CA ALA A 399 -0.77 0.92 20.75
C ALA A 399 -1.31 1.39 22.12
N VAL A 400 -0.82 2.52 22.65
CA VAL A 400 -1.30 3.08 23.93
C VAL A 400 -2.64 3.78 23.76
N GLY A 401 -2.83 4.52 22.66
CA GLY A 401 -4.04 5.33 22.44
C GLY A 401 -3.92 6.74 23.02
N HIS A 402 -4.67 7.67 22.44
CA HIS A 402 -4.58 9.11 22.75
C HIS A 402 -4.78 9.41 24.24
N GLU A 403 -5.74 8.73 24.86
CA GLU A 403 -6.24 8.98 26.22
C GLU A 403 -5.27 8.51 27.31
N TYR A 404 -4.30 7.65 26.98
CA TYR A 404 -3.44 6.97 27.93
C TYR A 404 -1.96 7.38 27.84
N MET A 405 -1.63 8.39 27.03
CA MET A 405 -0.23 8.81 26.84
C MET A 405 0.35 9.46 28.10
N GLU A 406 -0.43 10.23 28.86
CA GLU A 406 -0.03 10.74 30.18
C GLU A 406 0.27 9.58 31.13
N GLU A 407 -0.62 8.58 31.20
CA GLU A 407 -0.41 7.39 32.04
C GLU A 407 0.87 6.65 31.64
N PHE A 408 1.15 6.52 30.34
CA PHE A 408 2.41 5.93 29.85
C PHE A 408 3.65 6.66 30.40
N PHE A 409 3.68 8.00 30.33
CA PHE A 409 4.80 8.77 30.87
C PHE A 409 4.86 8.73 32.40
N GLY A 410 3.71 8.73 33.09
CA GLY A 410 3.64 8.56 34.54
C GLY A 410 4.18 7.20 34.99
N CYS A 411 3.85 6.11 34.28
CA CYS A 411 4.42 4.80 34.54
C CYS A 411 5.94 4.79 34.32
N CYS A 412 6.42 5.34 33.21
CA CYS A 412 7.86 5.46 32.94
C CYS A 412 8.59 6.23 34.05
N GLU A 413 8.08 7.41 34.44
CA GLU A 413 8.62 8.21 35.55
C GLU A 413 8.67 7.41 36.85
N SER A 414 7.62 6.65 37.15
CA SER A 414 7.49 5.88 38.40
C SER A 414 8.49 4.73 38.51
N VAL A 415 8.99 4.16 37.41
CA VAL A 415 9.95 3.04 37.42
C VAL A 415 11.35 3.45 36.99
N LEU A 416 11.57 4.70 36.56
CA LEU A 416 12.88 5.20 36.19
C LEU A 416 13.71 5.57 37.43
N ALA A 417 14.93 5.03 37.53
CA ALA A 417 15.91 5.39 38.56
C ALA A 417 16.29 6.87 38.47
N LYS A 418 16.83 7.45 39.55
CA LYS A 418 17.08 8.90 39.69
C LYS A 418 17.80 9.50 38.47
N ASP A 419 18.91 8.87 38.07
CA ASP A 419 19.79 9.30 36.97
C ASP A 419 19.47 8.58 35.65
N GLY A 420 18.25 8.03 35.54
CA GLY A 420 17.85 7.20 34.43
C GLY A 420 17.52 7.95 33.15
N LEU A 421 17.58 7.23 32.02
CA LEU A 421 17.20 7.71 30.69
C LEU A 421 16.04 6.91 30.12
N LEU A 422 15.11 7.59 29.46
CA LEU A 422 14.08 6.97 28.63
C LEU A 422 14.39 7.24 27.15
N VAL A 423 14.49 6.20 26.33
CA VAL A 423 14.57 6.30 24.88
C VAL A 423 13.27 5.81 24.26
N LEU A 424 12.56 6.70 23.57
CA LEU A 424 11.30 6.40 22.91
C LEU A 424 11.47 6.51 21.39
N GLN A 425 11.20 5.42 20.67
CA GLN A 425 11.04 5.41 19.23
C GLN A 425 9.56 5.26 18.88
N PHE A 426 9.02 6.08 17.97
CA PHE A 426 7.61 6.00 17.58
C PHE A 426 7.35 6.58 16.19
N ILE A 427 6.40 5.98 15.47
CA ILE A 427 5.80 6.52 14.26
C ILE A 427 4.92 7.71 14.63
N SER A 428 5.06 8.80 13.88
CA SER A 428 4.31 10.04 14.10
C SER A 428 3.47 10.43 12.90
N ILE A 429 2.43 11.21 13.18
CA ILE A 429 1.71 11.99 12.17
C ILE A 429 1.98 13.49 12.40
N PRO A 430 2.06 14.34 11.35
CA PRO A 430 2.18 15.78 11.52
C PRO A 430 1.06 16.37 12.39
N ASP A 431 1.39 17.35 13.22
CA ASP A 431 0.48 17.97 14.18
C ASP A 431 -0.81 18.50 13.55
N GLU A 432 -0.70 19.15 12.39
CA GLU A 432 -1.85 19.67 11.63
C GLU A 432 -2.90 18.60 11.26
N ARG A 433 -2.50 17.31 11.23
CA ARG A 433 -3.36 16.18 10.85
C ARG A 433 -3.75 15.30 12.03
N TYR A 434 -3.20 15.56 13.21
CA TYR A 434 -3.32 14.66 14.35
C TYR A 434 -4.77 14.53 14.84
N ASP A 435 -5.47 15.65 15.04
CA ASP A 435 -6.85 15.65 15.53
C ASP A 435 -7.82 14.97 14.57
N GLU A 436 -7.66 15.21 13.26
CA GLU A 436 -8.45 14.54 12.23
C GLU A 436 -8.17 13.04 12.22
N TYR A 437 -6.89 12.65 12.23
CA TYR A 437 -6.47 11.25 12.18
C TYR A 437 -6.94 10.46 13.40
N ARG A 438 -6.84 11.01 14.62
CA ARG A 438 -7.25 10.26 15.82
C ARG A 438 -8.76 10.02 15.85
N GLN A 439 -9.55 10.91 15.25
CA GLN A 439 -11.02 10.84 15.22
C GLN A 439 -11.58 10.03 14.04
N SER A 440 -10.75 9.69 13.04
CA SER A 440 -11.16 8.92 11.86
C SER A 440 -10.79 7.43 11.97
N SER A 441 -11.51 6.58 11.25
CA SER A 441 -11.07 5.21 10.99
C SER A 441 -10.49 5.13 9.59
N ASP A 442 -9.33 4.48 9.47
CA ASP A 442 -8.60 4.29 8.22
C ASP A 442 -8.28 2.81 7.99
N PHE A 443 -7.63 2.51 6.87
CA PHE A 443 -7.22 1.15 6.53
C PHE A 443 -6.40 0.49 7.65
N ILE A 444 -5.48 1.23 8.29
CA ILE A 444 -4.60 0.70 9.32
C ILE A 444 -5.40 0.26 10.53
N LYS A 445 -6.27 1.11 11.08
CA LYS A 445 -7.11 0.80 12.24
C LYS A 445 -8.11 -0.31 11.95
N GLU A 446 -8.57 -0.44 10.70
CA GLU A 446 -9.56 -1.44 10.34
C GLU A 446 -9.00 -2.83 10.08
N TYR A 447 -7.88 -2.92 9.36
CA TYR A 447 -7.35 -4.17 8.82
C TYR A 447 -6.06 -4.65 9.50
N ILE A 448 -5.21 -3.75 10.00
CA ILE A 448 -3.85 -4.12 10.43
C ILE A 448 -3.67 -3.97 11.95
N PHE A 449 -3.89 -2.77 12.49
CA PHE A 449 -3.67 -2.42 13.90
C PHE A 449 -4.95 -1.86 14.56
N PRO A 450 -5.92 -2.72 14.91
CA PRO A 450 -7.10 -2.30 15.67
C PRO A 450 -6.73 -1.60 16.98
N GLY A 451 -7.26 -0.39 17.19
CA GLY A 451 -6.96 0.42 18.38
C GLY A 451 -5.66 1.22 18.28
N GLY A 452 -4.92 1.13 17.18
CA GLY A 452 -3.72 1.93 16.94
C GLY A 452 -4.04 3.42 16.83
N CYS A 453 -3.19 4.25 17.43
CA CYS A 453 -3.25 5.71 17.36
C CYS A 453 -1.83 6.27 17.26
N LEU A 454 -1.43 6.69 16.06
CA LEU A 454 -0.19 7.42 15.86
C LEU A 454 -0.25 8.76 16.61
N PRO A 455 0.72 9.07 17.49
CA PRO A 455 0.83 10.37 18.11
C PRO A 455 1.38 11.43 17.13
N SER A 456 1.24 12.70 17.48
CA SER A 456 2.08 13.77 16.96
C SER A 456 3.23 14.10 17.91
N LEU A 457 4.23 14.85 17.44
CA LEU A 457 5.35 15.23 18.28
C LEU A 457 4.89 16.12 19.45
N SER A 458 4.01 17.10 19.21
CA SER A 458 3.49 17.95 20.30
C SER A 458 2.67 17.15 21.30
N ARG A 459 1.92 16.12 20.85
CA ARG A 459 1.17 15.24 21.75
C ARG A 459 2.10 14.48 22.69
N ILE A 460 3.20 13.93 22.18
CA ILE A 460 4.18 13.20 22.99
C ILE A 460 4.81 14.12 24.03
N THR A 461 5.28 15.31 23.62
CA THR A 461 5.97 16.23 24.53
C THR A 461 5.03 16.83 25.57
N SER A 462 3.77 17.12 25.21
CA SER A 462 2.74 17.57 26.16
C SER A 462 2.38 16.47 27.17
N ALA A 463 2.12 15.23 26.73
CA ALA A 463 1.84 14.11 27.63
C ALA A 463 2.98 13.89 28.64
N MET A 464 4.22 13.93 28.14
CA MET A 464 5.42 13.84 28.96
C MET A 464 5.47 14.96 30.01
N ALA A 465 5.33 16.22 29.59
CA ALA A 465 5.41 17.37 30.49
C ALA A 465 4.29 17.38 31.54
N SER A 466 3.10 16.88 31.21
CA SER A 466 1.96 16.82 32.13
C SER A 466 2.08 15.72 33.19
N ALA A 467 2.74 14.59 32.88
CA ALA A 467 2.73 13.39 33.73
C ALA A 467 4.08 13.01 34.33
N SER A 468 5.15 13.75 34.01
CA SER A 468 6.51 13.40 34.44
C SER A 468 7.36 14.66 34.66
N ARG A 469 8.56 14.46 35.23
CA ARG A 469 9.58 15.52 35.31
C ARG A 469 10.57 15.42 34.15
N LEU A 470 10.27 14.66 33.11
CA LEU A 470 11.21 14.41 32.03
C LEU A 470 11.35 15.63 31.10
N CYS A 471 12.55 15.82 30.57
CA CYS A 471 12.95 16.81 29.59
C CYS A 471 13.49 16.11 28.34
N VAL A 472 13.36 16.74 27.18
CA VAL A 472 13.93 16.25 25.92
C VAL A 472 15.42 16.61 25.87
N GLU A 473 16.26 15.60 25.75
CA GLU A 473 17.72 15.76 25.67
C GLU A 473 18.24 15.61 24.23
N HIS A 474 17.56 14.78 23.44
CA HIS A 474 17.92 14.53 22.05
C HIS A 474 16.69 14.13 21.25
N LEU A 475 16.60 14.54 20.00
CA LEU A 475 15.55 14.14 19.06
C LEU A 475 16.15 13.91 17.66
N ASP A 476 15.88 12.74 17.08
CA ASP A 476 16.15 12.45 15.67
C ASP A 476 14.86 12.04 14.96
N ASN A 477 14.67 12.51 13.72
CA ASN A 477 13.63 11.99 12.82
C ASN A 477 14.24 10.98 11.85
N ILE A 478 13.93 9.69 12.05
CA ILE A 478 14.37 8.57 11.22
C ILE A 478 13.31 8.14 10.20
N GLY A 479 12.20 8.85 10.06
CA GLY A 479 11.06 8.47 9.22
C GLY A 479 11.41 8.21 7.75
N ILE A 480 12.44 8.88 7.23
CA ILE A 480 12.92 8.67 5.86
C ILE A 480 13.36 7.23 5.59
N HIS A 481 13.82 6.50 6.62
CA HIS A 481 14.30 5.12 6.53
C HIS A 481 13.17 4.08 6.54
N TYR A 482 11.98 4.46 6.99
CA TYR A 482 10.86 3.52 7.09
C TYR A 482 10.34 3.14 5.69
N TYR A 483 10.42 4.05 4.72
CA TYR A 483 10.12 3.70 3.32
C TYR A 483 10.94 2.50 2.85
N GLN A 484 12.27 2.52 3.02
CA GLN A 484 13.13 1.40 2.61
C GLN A 484 12.82 0.13 3.41
N THR A 485 12.55 0.27 4.71
CA THR A 485 12.17 -0.86 5.58
C THR A 485 10.92 -1.57 5.02
N LEU A 486 9.86 -0.82 4.70
CA LEU A 486 8.61 -1.34 4.16
C LEU A 486 8.78 -1.94 2.75
N GLN A 487 9.62 -1.34 1.91
CA GLN A 487 9.94 -1.90 0.59
C GLN A 487 10.69 -3.25 0.71
N CYS A 488 11.60 -3.39 1.68
CA CYS A 488 12.27 -4.67 1.95
C CYS A 488 11.25 -5.72 2.43
N TRP A 489 10.37 -5.38 3.37
CA TRP A 489 9.33 -6.27 3.85
C TRP A 489 8.38 -6.70 2.73
N ARG A 490 7.88 -5.75 1.92
CA ARG A 490 7.04 -6.06 0.76
C ARG A 490 7.73 -7.00 -0.20
N LYS A 491 8.98 -6.70 -0.58
CA LYS A 491 9.76 -7.53 -1.50
C LYS A 491 9.87 -8.95 -0.98
N ASN A 492 10.32 -9.12 0.27
CA ASN A 492 10.49 -10.44 0.87
C ASN A 492 9.14 -11.19 0.95
N PHE A 493 8.08 -10.51 1.38
CA PHE A 493 6.73 -11.08 1.49
C PHE A 493 6.22 -11.59 0.14
N MET A 494 6.35 -10.79 -0.92
CA MET A 494 5.89 -11.15 -2.25
C MET A 494 6.74 -12.27 -2.87
N GLU A 495 8.07 -12.26 -2.66
CA GLU A 495 8.94 -13.37 -3.09
C GLU A 495 8.63 -14.70 -2.38
N LYS A 496 8.10 -14.65 -1.15
CA LYS A 496 7.71 -15.83 -0.36
C LYS A 496 6.21 -16.13 -0.43
N GLN A 497 5.45 -15.51 -1.33
CA GLN A 497 4.00 -15.68 -1.44
C GLN A 497 3.54 -17.14 -1.48
N ARG A 498 4.25 -18.02 -2.22
CA ARG A 498 3.92 -19.47 -2.27
C ARG A 498 4.03 -20.15 -0.90
N LYS A 499 5.04 -19.79 -0.10
CA LYS A 499 5.21 -20.32 1.26
C LYS A 499 4.11 -19.79 2.19
N ILE A 500 3.75 -18.52 2.05
CA ILE A 500 2.65 -17.90 2.82
C ILE A 500 1.32 -18.62 2.54
N LEU A 501 1.02 -18.94 1.27
CA LEU A 501 -0.16 -19.75 0.92
C LEU A 501 -0.11 -21.15 1.54
N ALA A 502 1.07 -21.78 1.57
CA ALA A 502 1.25 -23.10 2.17
C ALA A 502 1.06 -23.12 3.70
N LEU A 503 1.24 -21.98 4.38
CA LEU A 503 0.92 -21.80 5.80
C LEU A 503 -0.60 -21.67 6.07
N GLY A 504 -1.44 -21.67 5.03
CA GLY A 504 -2.90 -21.59 5.15
C GLY A 504 -3.49 -20.19 4.99
N PHE A 505 -2.67 -19.17 4.70
CA PHE A 505 -3.16 -17.83 4.38
C PHE A 505 -3.68 -17.77 2.94
N ASP A 506 -4.75 -17.00 2.71
CA ASP A 506 -5.37 -16.91 1.38
C ASP A 506 -4.87 -15.72 0.54
N LYS A 507 -5.38 -15.61 -0.69
CA LYS A 507 -5.03 -14.49 -1.59
C LYS A 507 -5.52 -13.13 -1.08
N LYS A 508 -6.61 -13.09 -0.28
CA LYS A 508 -7.10 -11.84 0.30
C LYS A 508 -6.12 -11.33 1.35
N PHE A 509 -5.61 -12.23 2.21
CA PHE A 509 -4.57 -11.94 3.18
C PHE A 509 -3.33 -11.33 2.52
N ILE A 510 -2.84 -11.95 1.43
CA ILE A 510 -1.68 -11.42 0.69
C ILE A 510 -1.95 -10.01 0.17
N ARG A 511 -3.12 -9.75 -0.43
CA ARG A 511 -3.48 -8.41 -0.92
C ARG A 511 -3.64 -7.40 0.21
N THR A 512 -4.17 -7.80 1.36
CA THR A 512 -4.25 -6.93 2.54
C THR A 512 -2.86 -6.50 3.01
N TRP A 513 -1.91 -7.44 3.06
CA TRP A 513 -0.53 -7.14 3.49
C TRP A 513 0.27 -6.37 2.44
N GLU A 514 0.10 -6.68 1.15
CA GLU A 514 0.68 -5.88 0.07
C GLU A 514 0.17 -4.43 0.12
N TYR A 515 -1.14 -4.24 0.31
CA TYR A 515 -1.75 -2.92 0.49
C TYR A 515 -1.18 -2.21 1.71
N TYR A 516 -1.03 -2.91 2.83
CA TYR A 516 -0.43 -2.35 4.04
C TYR A 516 0.98 -1.82 3.80
N PHE A 517 1.86 -2.60 3.18
CA PHE A 517 3.23 -2.17 2.95
C PHE A 517 3.30 -0.94 2.04
N ASP A 518 2.61 -0.95 0.90
CA ASP A 518 2.64 0.16 -0.05
C ASP A 518 1.92 1.41 0.48
N TYR A 519 0.83 1.25 1.24
CA TYR A 519 0.10 2.34 1.88
C TYR A 519 0.99 3.08 2.89
N CYS A 520 1.65 2.34 3.79
CA CYS A 520 2.57 2.94 4.74
C CYS A 520 3.82 3.50 4.04
N ALA A 521 4.37 2.79 3.05
CA ALA A 521 5.56 3.22 2.31
C ALA A 521 5.30 4.55 1.62
N ALA A 522 4.14 4.73 0.97
CA ALA A 522 3.73 6.00 0.39
C ALA A 522 3.71 7.12 1.44
N GLY A 523 3.12 6.84 2.61
CA GLY A 523 3.00 7.80 3.71
C GLY A 523 4.34 8.34 4.20
N PHE A 524 5.33 7.46 4.40
CA PHE A 524 6.69 7.84 4.78
C PHE A 524 7.46 8.49 3.62
N LYS A 525 7.32 7.97 2.40
CA LYS A 525 8.00 8.51 1.22
C LYS A 525 7.59 9.94 0.89
N SER A 526 6.35 10.29 1.20
CA SER A 526 5.80 11.63 1.02
C SER A 526 5.89 12.50 2.28
N HIS A 527 6.59 12.05 3.34
CA HIS A 527 6.73 12.75 4.62
C HIS A 527 5.41 13.11 5.31
N THR A 528 4.34 12.36 4.99
CA THR A 528 3.04 12.50 5.67
C THR A 528 2.95 11.67 6.94
N LEU A 529 3.98 10.86 7.18
CA LEU A 529 4.30 10.14 8.40
C LEU A 529 5.77 10.43 8.76
N GLY A 530 6.07 10.47 10.05
CA GLY A 530 7.43 10.55 10.59
C GLY A 530 7.74 9.36 11.47
N ASN A 531 8.98 9.24 11.91
CA ASN A 531 9.36 8.31 12.98
C ASN A 531 10.46 8.96 13.79
N TYR A 532 10.24 9.17 15.08
CA TYR A 532 11.19 9.87 15.94
C TYR A 532 11.87 8.90 16.90
N GLN A 533 13.15 9.14 17.18
CA GLN A 533 13.85 8.63 18.36
C GLN A 533 14.13 9.80 19.31
N ILE A 534 13.53 9.77 20.50
CA ILE A 534 13.67 10.83 21.51
C ILE A 534 14.33 10.25 22.76
N VAL A 535 15.32 10.98 23.29
CA VAL A 535 15.94 10.70 24.59
C VAL A 535 15.38 11.69 25.61
N PHE A 536 14.92 11.14 26.73
CA PHE A 536 14.39 11.91 27.84
C PHE A 536 15.17 11.65 29.12
N SER A 537 15.33 12.69 29.94
CA SER A 537 15.95 12.61 31.25
C SER A 537 15.31 13.57 32.25
N ARG A 538 15.61 13.44 33.55
CA ARG A 538 15.18 14.44 34.54
C ARG A 538 16.08 15.68 34.48
N PRO A 539 15.57 16.88 34.83
CA PRO A 539 16.37 18.09 34.93
C PRO A 539 17.61 17.90 35.79
N GLY A 540 18.76 18.34 35.28
CA GLY A 540 20.04 18.27 35.99
C GLY A 540 20.61 16.86 36.12
N ASN A 541 20.36 15.97 35.14
CA ASN A 541 20.97 14.63 35.13
C ASN A 541 22.44 14.67 34.67
N ASP A 542 23.27 15.37 35.44
CA ASP A 542 24.70 15.53 35.15
C ASP A 542 25.44 14.18 35.17
N ALA A 543 24.96 13.22 35.95
CA ALA A 543 25.52 11.87 36.01
C ALA A 543 25.41 11.14 34.67
N ALA A 544 24.28 11.26 33.97
CA ALA A 544 24.10 10.61 32.68
C ALA A 544 24.75 11.38 31.53
N PHE A 545 24.81 12.72 31.61
CA PHE A 545 25.28 13.56 30.51
C PHE A 545 26.73 14.01 30.61
N ALA A 546 27.32 14.04 31.81
CA ALA A 546 28.65 14.54 32.17
C ALA A 546 28.98 15.92 31.56
N ASP A 547 29.50 16.84 32.38
CA ASP A 547 30.04 18.08 31.83
C ASP A 547 31.28 17.75 30.97
N PRO A 548 31.24 17.96 29.64
CA PRO A 548 32.39 17.71 28.77
C PRO A 548 33.60 18.61 29.10
N TYR A 549 33.41 19.61 29.98
CA TYR A 549 34.44 20.52 30.46
C TYR A 549 34.91 20.27 31.90
N ALA A 550 34.37 19.28 32.63
CA ALA A 550 34.75 19.00 34.02
C ALA A 550 36.22 18.57 34.20
N SER A 551 36.91 18.17 33.13
CA SER A 551 38.35 17.86 33.12
C SER A 551 39.27 19.10 33.05
N PHE A 552 38.74 20.33 33.03
CA PHE A 552 39.53 21.57 32.95
C PHE A 552 39.75 22.31 34.27
N LEU A 553 39.28 21.79 35.41
CA LEU A 553 39.69 22.37 36.69
C LEU A 553 41.12 21.92 37.01
N PRO A 554 42.10 22.84 37.11
CA PRO A 554 43.44 22.49 37.55
C PRO A 554 43.32 21.90 38.96
N SER A 555 43.95 20.75 39.18
CA SER A 555 44.21 20.23 40.51
C SER A 555 44.96 21.31 41.31
N ASN A 556 44.28 21.94 42.26
CA ASN A 556 44.89 22.86 43.24
C ASN A 556 45.80 22.11 44.21
#